data_AF-A0A950IPH7-F1
#
_entry.id   AF-A0A950IPH7-F1
#
_cell.length_a   1.000
_cell.length_b   1.000
_cell.length_c   1.000
_cell.angle_alpha   90.00
_cell.angle_beta   90.00
_cell.angle_gamma   90.00
#
_symmetry.space_group_name_H-M   'P 1'
#
loop_
_entity.id
_entity.type
_entity.pdbx_description
1 polymer ?
#
loop_
_entity_poly.entity_id
_entity_poly.type
_entity_poly.pdbx_seq_one_letter_code
_entity_poly.pdbx_strand_id
1 'polypeptide(L)'
;MPEVAAAPRKRNLLRSVGLGLITGAADDDCSAVGTYAQVGAQLGYKALWLAPAVLPMMVVAVYLSGKLGQVAGQGLFGVLRSHAPRWLLYLILAGVLVGN
;
A
#
# COMPACT_ATOMS: atom_id res chain seq x y z
N MET A 1 33.60 6.56 2.14
CA MET A 1 32.59 5.87 2.99
C MET A 1 31.90 6.94 3.83
N PRO A 2 30.71 7.45 3.47
CA PRO A 2 30.05 8.43 4.31
C PRO A 2 29.20 7.72 5.37
N GLU A 3 29.67 7.90 6.59
CA GLU A 3 29.04 7.78 7.90
C GLU A 3 27.51 7.96 7.91
N VAL A 4 26.78 6.86 8.19
CA VAL A 4 25.34 6.91 8.46
C VAL A 4 25.15 7.35 9.90
N ALA A 5 24.98 8.65 10.11
CA ALA A 5 24.61 9.23 11.39
C ALA A 5 23.29 8.63 11.89
N ALA A 6 23.35 7.94 13.03
CA ALA A 6 22.23 7.33 13.71
C ALA A 6 21.27 8.43 14.24
N ALA A 7 20.24 8.75 13.46
CA ALA A 7 19.18 9.67 13.89
C ALA A 7 18.45 9.15 15.15
N PRO A 8 18.00 10.04 16.05
CA PRO A 8 17.42 9.66 17.34
C PRO A 8 16.18 8.77 17.17
N ARG A 9 16.17 7.64 17.89
CA ARG A 9 15.20 6.54 17.81
C ARG A 9 13.71 6.97 17.81
N LYS A 10 13.37 8.06 18.50
CA LYS A 10 11.99 8.61 18.57
C LYS A 10 11.53 9.28 17.27
N ARG A 11 12.43 9.96 16.54
CA ARG A 11 12.10 10.62 15.26
C ARG A 11 11.80 9.60 14.16
N ASN A 12 12.45 8.44 14.21
CA ASN A 12 12.21 7.34 13.28
C ASN A 12 10.86 6.67 13.52
N LEU A 13 10.42 6.51 14.78
CA LEU A 13 9.12 5.92 15.09
C LEU A 13 7.95 6.80 14.63
N LEU A 14 7.98 8.11 14.92
CA LEU A 14 6.98 9.06 14.46
C LEU A 14 6.89 9.11 12.94
N ARG A 15 8.06 9.02 12.26
CA ARG A 15 8.12 8.99 10.80
C ARG A 15 7.56 7.69 10.23
N SER A 16 7.86 6.54 10.84
CA SER A 16 7.31 5.24 10.42
C SER A 16 5.79 5.16 10.64
N VAL A 17 5.29 5.67 11.76
CA VAL A 17 3.85 5.75 12.03
C VAL A 17 3.18 6.73 11.07
N GLY A 18 3.80 7.87 10.79
CA GLY A 18 3.31 8.83 9.79
C GLY A 18 3.25 8.25 8.38
N LEU A 19 4.29 7.51 7.95
CA LEU A 19 4.30 6.77 6.69
C LEU A 19 3.21 5.70 6.64
N GLY A 20 3.00 4.95 7.73
CA GLY A 20 1.92 3.98 7.84
C GLY A 20 0.53 4.62 7.73
N LEU A 21 0.33 5.77 8.39
CA LEU A 21 -0.90 6.56 8.32
C LEU A 21 -1.18 7.08 6.91
N ILE A 22 -0.16 7.59 6.21
CA ILE A 22 -0.30 8.07 4.83
C ILE A 22 -0.66 6.91 3.89
N THR A 23 0.01 5.76 4.04
CA THR A 23 -0.30 4.57 3.24
C THR A 23 -1.71 4.05 3.52
N GLY A 24 -2.15 4.04 4.79
CA GLY A 24 -3.51 3.67 5.14
C GLY A 24 -4.55 4.63 4.57
N ALA A 25 -4.32 5.94 4.71
CA ALA A 25 -5.21 6.95 4.14
C ALA A 25 -5.26 6.93 2.60
N ALA A 26 -4.22 6.39 1.95
CA ALA A 26 -4.19 6.20 0.50
C ALA A 26 -4.94 4.94 0.03
N ASP A 27 -5.18 3.96 0.92
CA ASP A 27 -5.93 2.73 0.61
C ASP A 27 -7.45 2.97 0.62
N ASP A 28 -7.92 3.98 1.36
CA ASP A 28 -9.33 4.37 1.49
C ASP A 28 -9.72 5.48 0.49
N ASP A 29 -9.62 5.23 -0.81
CA ASP A 29 -10.04 6.16 -1.87
C ASP A 29 -11.57 6.21 -2.10
N CYS A 30 -12.06 7.19 -2.89
CA CYS A 30 -13.50 7.35 -3.17
C CYS A 30 -14.14 6.09 -3.80
N SER A 31 -13.36 5.33 -4.57
CA SER A 31 -13.80 4.10 -5.23
C SER A 31 -14.00 2.97 -4.20
N ALA A 32 -13.05 2.82 -3.27
CA ALA A 32 -13.13 1.90 -2.15
C ALA A 32 -14.31 2.23 -1.23
N VAL A 33 -14.47 3.50 -0.85
CA VAL A 33 -15.60 3.96 0.00
C VAL A 33 -16.95 3.66 -0.67
N GLY A 34 -17.08 3.89 -1.97
CA GLY A 34 -18.29 3.57 -2.73
C GLY A 34 -18.59 2.07 -2.76
N THR A 35 -17.55 1.24 -2.94
CA THR A 35 -17.68 -0.22 -2.93
C THR A 35 -18.12 -0.73 -1.57
N TYR A 36 -17.48 -0.29 -0.48
CA TYR A 36 -17.87 -0.68 0.87
C TYR A 36 -19.27 -0.20 1.22
N ALA A 37 -19.69 0.98 0.76
CA ALA A 37 -21.05 1.49 0.95
C ALA A 37 -22.10 0.64 0.19
N GLN A 38 -21.82 0.27 -1.07
CA GLN A 38 -22.71 -0.59 -1.86
C GLN A 38 -22.83 -1.99 -1.23
N VAL A 39 -21.70 -2.60 -0.88
CA VAL A 39 -21.63 -3.92 -0.22
C VAL A 39 -22.33 -3.84 1.15
N GLY A 40 -22.13 -2.77 1.91
CA GLY A 40 -22.79 -2.53 3.19
C GLY A 40 -24.30 -2.37 3.07
N ALA A 41 -24.79 -1.69 2.04
CA ALA A 41 -26.23 -1.55 1.77
C ALA A 41 -26.88 -2.90 1.40
N GLN A 42 -26.16 -3.78 0.70
CA GLN A 42 -26.67 -5.09 0.27
C GLN A 42 -26.58 -6.18 1.33
N LEU A 43 -25.47 -6.25 2.08
CA LEU A 43 -25.17 -7.34 3.01
C LEU A 43 -25.36 -6.95 4.48
N GLY A 44 -25.54 -5.65 4.77
CA GLY A 44 -25.62 -5.13 6.13
C GLY A 44 -24.41 -5.56 6.96
N TYR A 45 -24.65 -5.90 8.23
CA TYR A 45 -23.58 -6.34 9.14
C TYR A 45 -23.06 -7.75 8.89
N LYS A 46 -23.62 -8.50 7.92
CA LYS A 46 -23.17 -9.87 7.62
C LYS A 46 -21.77 -9.93 7.02
N ALA A 47 -21.27 -8.82 6.46
CA ALA A 47 -19.92 -8.74 5.91
C ALA A 47 -18.86 -8.34 6.98
N LEU A 48 -19.27 -7.90 8.18
CA LEU A 48 -18.36 -7.33 9.17
C LEU A 48 -17.32 -8.34 9.68
N TRP A 49 -17.65 -9.64 9.69
CA TRP A 49 -16.72 -10.70 10.10
C TRP A 49 -15.59 -10.92 9.08
N LEU A 50 -15.73 -10.46 7.83
CA LEU A 50 -14.66 -10.50 6.85
C LEU A 50 -13.56 -9.49 7.17
N ALA A 51 -13.88 -8.37 7.82
CA ALA A 51 -12.90 -7.35 8.18
C ALA A 51 -11.73 -7.92 9.00
N PRO A 52 -11.93 -8.61 10.15
CA PRO A 52 -10.83 -9.22 10.88
C PRO A 52 -10.16 -10.39 10.13
N ALA A 53 -10.87 -11.06 9.21
CA ALA A 53 -10.30 -12.15 8.41
C ALA A 53 -9.35 -11.65 7.30
N VAL A 54 -9.67 -10.52 6.67
CA VAL A 54 -8.89 -9.92 5.58
C VAL A 54 -7.77 -9.01 6.11
N LEU A 55 -7.93 -8.43 7.31
CA LEU A 55 -6.92 -7.60 7.96
C LEU A 55 -5.50 -8.20 7.99
N PRO A 56 -5.26 -9.47 8.36
CA PRO A 56 -3.90 -10.04 8.33
C PRO A 56 -3.33 -10.13 6.91
N MET A 57 -4.16 -10.42 5.91
CA MET A 57 -3.73 -10.44 4.51
C MET A 57 -3.26 -9.06 4.05
N MET A 58 -4.03 -8.03 4.39
CA MET A 58 -3.73 -6.63 4.09
C MET A 58 -2.42 -6.18 4.76
N VAL A 59 -2.22 -6.51 6.04
CA VAL A 59 -0.97 -6.22 6.76
C VAL A 59 0.24 -6.85 6.07
N VAL A 60 0.12 -8.10 5.64
CA VAL A 60 1.20 -8.80 4.93
C VAL A 60 1.49 -8.15 3.58
N ALA A 61 0.46 -7.76 2.82
CA ALA A 61 0.63 -7.10 1.53
C ALA A 61 1.34 -5.74 1.65
N VAL A 62 0.92 -4.90 2.61
CA VAL A 62 1.55 -3.59 2.88
C VAL A 62 2.98 -3.77 3.39
N TYR A 63 3.21 -4.72 4.30
CA TYR A 63 4.54 -5.02 4.82
C TYR A 63 5.49 -5.47 3.73
N LEU A 64 5.08 -6.40 2.86
CA LEU A 64 5.91 -6.89 1.76
C LEU A 64 6.21 -5.77 0.77
N SER A 65 5.23 -4.94 0.42
CA SER A 65 5.41 -3.80 -0.49
C SER A 65 6.39 -2.77 0.08
N GLY A 66 6.26 -2.43 1.37
CA GLY A 66 7.20 -1.55 2.06
C GLY A 66 8.60 -2.14 2.16
N LYS A 67 8.71 -3.44 2.46
CA LYS A 67 9.99 -4.13 2.57
C LYS A 67 10.69 -4.26 1.23
N LEU A 68 9.95 -4.54 0.15
CA LEU A 68 10.47 -4.55 -1.21
C LEU A 68 11.05 -3.18 -1.58
N GLY A 69 10.34 -2.08 -1.28
CA GLY A 69 10.85 -0.73 -1.51
C GLY A 69 12.10 -0.40 -0.70
N GLN A 70 12.18 -0.86 0.55
CA GLN A 70 13.36 -0.68 1.42
C GLN A 70 14.57 -1.49 0.94
N VAL A 71 14.37 -2.74 0.52
CA VAL A 71 15.46 -3.64 0.09
C VAL A 71 15.96 -3.28 -1.30
N ALA A 72 15.05 -2.96 -2.23
CA ALA A 72 15.42 -2.62 -3.60
C ALA A 72 15.98 -1.19 -3.72
N GLY A 73 15.68 -0.30 -2.77
CA GLY A 73 16.10 1.11 -2.80
C GLY A 73 15.38 1.95 -3.86
N GLN A 74 14.35 1.40 -4.49
CA GLN A 74 13.54 2.01 -5.56
C GLN A 74 12.07 1.71 -5.29
N GLY A 75 11.18 2.62 -5.71
CA GLY A 75 9.73 2.39 -5.62
C GLY A 75 9.28 1.20 -6.47
N LEU A 76 8.06 0.70 -6.23
CA LEU A 76 7.51 -0.47 -6.91
C LEU A 76 7.64 -0.40 -8.44
N PHE A 77 7.36 0.77 -9.03
CA PHE A 77 7.52 1.03 -10.46
C PHE A 77 8.98 1.03 -10.94
N GLY A 78 9.94 1.39 -10.08
CA GLY A 78 11.37 1.29 -10.37
C GLY A 78 11.85 -0.15 -10.44
N VAL A 79 11.42 -0.98 -9.49
CA VAL A 79 11.67 -2.43 -9.48
C VAL A 79 11.02 -3.09 -10.69
N LEU A 80 9.78 -2.74 -11.00
CA LEU A 80 9.07 -3.25 -12.16
C LEU A 80 9.73 -2.85 -13.46
N ARG A 81 10.23 -1.61 -13.59
CA ARG A 81 10.99 -1.16 -14.77
C ARG A 81 12.29 -1.93 -14.99
N SER A 82 12.91 -2.41 -13.91
CA SER A 82 14.18 -3.14 -13.99
C SER A 82 13.99 -4.65 -14.20
N HIS A 83 12.84 -5.22 -13.84
CA HIS A 83 12.57 -6.66 -13.98
C HIS A 83 11.50 -7.03 -15.02
N ALA A 84 10.71 -6.08 -15.52
CA ALA A 84 9.61 -6.34 -16.45
C ALA A 84 9.73 -5.55 -17.76
N PRO A 85 9.17 -6.07 -18.88
CA PRO A 85 9.14 -5.36 -20.15
C PRO A 85 8.27 -4.10 -20.07
N ARG A 86 8.68 -3.06 -20.80
CA ARG A 86 8.06 -1.71 -20.76
C ARG A 86 6.56 -1.72 -21.04
N TRP A 87 6.08 -2.61 -21.89
CA TRP A 87 4.65 -2.75 -22.20
C TRP A 87 3.81 -3.14 -20.97
N LEU A 88 4.31 -4.04 -20.12
CA LEU A 88 3.62 -4.44 -18.90
C LEU A 88 3.54 -3.29 -17.89
N LEU A 89 4.58 -2.47 -17.82
CA LEU A 89 4.60 -1.27 -16.98
C LEU A 89 3.54 -0.25 -17.45
N TYR A 90 3.43 0.00 -18.75
CA TYR A 90 2.39 0.89 -19.30
C TYR A 90 0.98 0.34 -19.09
N LEU A 91 0.79 -0.98 -19.21
CA LEU A 91 -0.50 -1.61 -18.91
C LEU A 91 -0.90 -1.46 -17.44
N ILE A 92 0.02 -1.71 -16.51
CA ILE A 92 -0.25 -1.57 -15.07
C ILE A 92 -0.52 -0.10 -14.73
N LEU A 93 0.26 0.83 -15.29
CA LEU A 93 0.04 2.26 -15.09
C LEU A 93 -1.33 2.70 -15.62
N ALA A 94 -1.69 2.29 -16.83
CA ALA A 94 -2.99 2.59 -17.42
C ALA A 94 -4.14 1.96 -16.62
N GLY A 95 -3.97 0.72 -16.15
CA GLY A 95 -4.96 0.04 -15.31
C GLY A 95 -5.21 0.76 -13.98
N VAL A 96 -4.15 1.23 -13.31
CA VAL A 96 -4.27 2.01 -12.08
C VAL A 96 -4.96 3.36 -12.34
N LEU A 97 -4.66 4.02 -13.45
CA LEU A 97 -5.28 5.31 -13.83
C LEU A 97 -6.76 5.21 -14.23
N VAL A 98 -7.20 4.05 -14.69
CA VAL A 98 -8.59 3.80 -15.10
C VAL A 98 -9.42 3.24 -13.95
N GLY A 99 -8.80 2.44 -13.08
CA GLY A 99 -9.47 1.79 -11.95
C GLY A 99 -9.63 2.65 -10.70
N ASN A 100 -8.82 3.71 -10.57
CA ASN A 100 -8.87 4.70 -9.50
C ASN A 100 -9.31 6.05 -10.08
#